data_AF-A0A4R8JJV3-F1
#
_entry.id   AF-A0A4R8JJV3-F1
#
_cell.length_a   1.000
_cell.length_b   1.000
_cell.length_c   1.000
_cell.angle_alpha   90.00
_cell.angle_beta   90.00
_cell.angle_gamma   90.00
#
_symmetry.space_group_name_H-M   'P 1'
#
loop_
_entity.id
_entity.type
_entity.pdbx_description
1 polymer ?
#
loop_
_entity_poly.entity_id
_entity_poly.type
_entity_poly.pdbx_seq_one_letter_code
_entity_poly.pdbx_strand_id
1 'polypeptide(L)'
;MTVSVQTIAERLCAGGVIPYLGPALLALCPDTAAPATPLALAEIITAKVSVQHKIRTRLTRAAQFIENFKHRKSLVSVMNEAFAMTSTPSALHCALAAIGAGLVVDNWYDDTSPARWQARPQDGWAQLQGLSQAEHFGHWFAAYSADGALLDAVPASGALLYKPIGGRAPASNYLVSDSDFVEVMTEIDIQTPIPPAVQAWRSGRSFLFLGFERRDDRGRIAGGRRGHRRRGATRPRAGARTACAGRFRRGHRSARARGRPC
;
A
#
# COMPACT_ATOMS: atom_id res chain seq x y z
N MET A 1 -16.60 -3.12 21.46
CA MET A 1 -17.56 -3.55 20.43
C MET A 1 -16.91 -4.64 19.60
N THR A 2 -17.40 -5.86 19.69
CA THR A 2 -17.01 -6.97 18.80
C THR A 2 -17.81 -6.84 17.52
N VAL A 3 -17.14 -6.63 16.40
CA VAL A 3 -17.79 -6.64 15.08
C VAL A 3 -17.92 -8.10 14.65
N SER A 4 -19.13 -8.54 14.29
CA SER A 4 -19.36 -9.90 13.79
C SER A 4 -18.93 -10.06 12.34
N VAL A 5 -18.63 -11.29 11.91
CA VAL A 5 -18.36 -11.60 10.50
C VAL A 5 -19.55 -11.26 9.61
N GLN A 6 -20.77 -11.49 10.10
CA GLN A 6 -22.00 -11.15 9.39
C GLN A 6 -22.08 -9.64 9.10
N THR A 7 -21.80 -8.81 10.10
CA THR A 7 -21.78 -7.35 9.94
C THR A 7 -20.72 -6.90 8.93
N ILE A 8 -19.57 -7.58 8.88
CA ILE A 8 -18.53 -7.30 7.88
C ILE A 8 -19.03 -7.66 6.47
N ALA A 9 -19.65 -8.83 6.31
CA ALA A 9 -20.20 -9.28 5.04
C ALA A 9 -21.30 -8.32 4.52
N GLU A 10 -22.23 -7.91 5.38
CA GLU A 10 -23.28 -6.93 5.04
C GLU A 10 -22.67 -5.60 4.57
N ARG A 11 -21.66 -5.08 5.29
CA ARG A 11 -20.99 -3.83 4.90
C ARG A 11 -20.16 -3.95 3.63
N LEU A 12 -19.59 -5.12 3.35
CA LEU A 12 -18.92 -5.42 2.09
C LEU A 12 -19.92 -5.40 0.93
N CYS A 13 -21.04 -6.11 1.07
CA CYS A 13 -22.12 -6.13 0.06
C CYS A 13 -22.72 -4.74 -0.19
N ALA A 14 -22.86 -3.92 0.85
CA ALA A 14 -23.32 -2.55 0.74
C ALA A 14 -22.26 -1.57 0.19
N GLY A 15 -21.03 -2.03 -0.09
CA GLY A 15 -19.93 -1.18 -0.58
C GLY A 15 -19.42 -0.17 0.44
N GLY A 16 -19.71 -0.36 1.74
CA GLY A 16 -19.22 0.49 2.84
C GLY A 16 -17.84 0.09 3.37
N VAL A 17 -17.30 -1.03 2.89
CA VAL A 17 -15.98 -1.58 3.22
C VAL A 17 -15.25 -1.94 1.93
N ILE A 18 -13.99 -1.56 1.82
CA ILE A 18 -13.09 -1.87 0.70
C ILE A 18 -12.22 -3.06 1.08
N PRO A 19 -12.30 -4.19 0.34
CA PRO A 19 -11.34 -5.26 0.49
C PRO A 19 -9.94 -4.81 0.10
N TYR A 20 -8.99 -5.07 0.98
CA TYR A 20 -7.57 -4.87 0.78
C TYR A 20 -6.89 -6.23 0.90
N LEU A 21 -6.37 -6.74 -0.21
CA LEU A 21 -5.92 -8.12 -0.37
C LEU A 21 -4.40 -8.17 -0.33
N GLY A 22 -3.87 -9.06 0.48
CA GLY A 22 -2.45 -9.34 0.62
C GLY A 22 -2.11 -10.75 0.13
N PRO A 23 -0.81 -11.02 -0.07
CA PRO A 23 -0.35 -12.23 -0.74
C PRO A 23 -0.64 -13.52 0.03
N ALA A 24 -0.84 -13.46 1.34
CA ALA A 24 -1.14 -14.67 2.12
C ALA A 24 -2.54 -15.24 1.81
N LEU A 25 -3.38 -14.54 1.02
CA LEU A 25 -4.60 -15.12 0.46
C LEU A 25 -4.33 -16.28 -0.50
N LEU A 26 -3.14 -16.35 -1.11
CA LEU A 26 -2.75 -17.46 -1.97
C LEU A 26 -2.71 -18.80 -1.22
N ALA A 27 -2.51 -18.79 0.10
CA ALA A 27 -2.58 -19.98 0.94
C ALA A 27 -3.98 -20.61 1.01
N LEU A 28 -5.03 -19.90 0.57
CA LEU A 28 -6.38 -20.44 0.46
C LEU A 28 -6.67 -21.06 -0.91
N CYS A 29 -5.76 -20.90 -1.89
CA CYS A 29 -5.92 -21.46 -3.21
C CYS A 29 -5.68 -22.97 -3.16
N PRO A 30 -6.44 -23.79 -3.92
CA PRO A 30 -6.23 -25.24 -3.97
C PRO A 30 -4.81 -25.62 -4.43
N ASP A 31 -4.24 -24.80 -5.30
CA ASP A 31 -2.87 -24.81 -5.78
C ASP A 31 -2.20 -23.47 -5.43
N THR A 32 -0.95 -23.51 -4.96
CA THR A 32 -0.14 -22.30 -4.77
C THR A 32 0.95 -22.31 -5.82
N ALA A 33 0.70 -21.61 -6.93
CA ALA A 33 1.60 -21.58 -8.08
C ALA A 33 2.55 -20.36 -8.11
N ALA A 34 2.18 -19.28 -7.39
CA ALA A 34 2.95 -18.05 -7.28
C ALA A 34 3.54 -17.88 -5.87
N PRO A 35 4.66 -17.14 -5.71
CA PRO A 35 5.24 -16.88 -4.39
C PRO A 35 4.27 -16.07 -3.54
N ALA A 36 3.83 -16.64 -2.42
CA ALA A 36 2.86 -16.03 -1.51
C ALA A 36 3.48 -15.15 -0.43
N THR A 37 4.80 -14.96 -0.46
CA THR A 37 5.50 -14.09 0.49
C THR A 37 6.63 -13.31 -0.19
N PRO A 38 6.98 -12.13 0.35
CA PRO A 38 8.16 -11.38 -0.06
C PRO A 38 9.47 -12.16 0.09
N LEU A 39 9.57 -13.04 1.09
CA LEU A 39 10.74 -13.90 1.29
C LEU A 39 10.83 -14.95 0.17
N ALA A 40 9.74 -15.65 -0.13
CA ALA A 40 9.69 -16.63 -1.20
C ALA A 40 10.02 -15.99 -2.57
N LEU A 41 9.50 -14.78 -2.83
CA LEU A 41 9.86 -14.04 -4.03
C LEU A 41 11.35 -13.65 -4.05
N ALA A 42 11.91 -13.20 -2.92
CA ALA A 42 13.33 -12.90 -2.82
C ALA A 42 14.21 -14.13 -3.11
N GLU A 43 13.83 -15.31 -2.62
CA GLU A 43 14.54 -16.56 -2.90
C GLU A 43 14.50 -16.92 -4.38
N ILE A 44 13.35 -16.79 -5.05
CA ILE A 44 13.21 -17.04 -6.49
C ILE A 44 14.09 -16.09 -7.31
N ILE A 45 14.00 -14.78 -7.07
CA ILE A 45 14.74 -13.81 -7.88
C ILE A 45 16.26 -13.93 -7.67
N THR A 46 16.70 -14.27 -6.45
CA THR A 46 18.13 -14.37 -6.12
C THR A 46 18.75 -15.73 -6.47
N ALA A 47 17.93 -16.76 -6.69
CA ALA A 47 18.36 -17.99 -7.34
C ALA A 47 18.68 -17.77 -8.83
N LYS A 48 17.99 -16.83 -9.49
CA LYS A 48 18.20 -16.48 -10.90
C LYS A 48 19.33 -15.49 -11.11
N VAL A 49 19.46 -14.52 -10.20
CA VAL A 49 20.50 -13.49 -10.26
C VAL A 49 21.27 -13.49 -8.94
N SER A 50 22.56 -13.82 -9.00
CA SER A 50 23.42 -13.80 -7.82
C SER A 50 23.51 -12.39 -7.22
N VAL A 51 23.14 -12.28 -5.95
CA VAL A 51 23.25 -11.04 -5.16
C VAL A 51 24.13 -11.25 -3.94
N GLN A 52 24.46 -10.16 -3.23
CA GLN A 52 25.21 -10.26 -1.97
C GLN A 52 24.43 -11.07 -0.91
N HIS A 53 25.14 -11.94 -0.18
CA HIS A 53 24.54 -12.82 0.84
C HIS A 53 23.65 -12.08 1.85
N LYS A 54 24.04 -10.85 2.25
CA LYS A 54 23.33 -10.05 3.26
C LYS A 54 21.95 -9.53 2.82
N ILE A 55 21.67 -9.51 1.51
CA ILE A 55 20.42 -8.96 0.96
C ILE A 55 19.53 -10.02 0.30
N ARG A 56 19.97 -11.28 0.22
CA ARG A 56 19.25 -12.34 -0.52
C ARG A 56 17.84 -12.63 -0.01
N THR A 57 17.58 -12.38 1.27
CA THR A 57 16.27 -12.57 1.91
C THR A 57 15.45 -11.28 2.00
N ARG A 58 15.94 -10.17 1.42
CA ARG A 58 15.32 -8.84 1.47
C ARG A 58 14.88 -8.43 0.08
N LEU A 59 13.62 -8.73 -0.26
CA LEU A 59 13.06 -8.53 -1.59
C LEU A 59 13.45 -7.20 -2.24
N THR A 60 13.16 -6.08 -1.60
CA THR A 60 13.34 -4.74 -2.20
C THR A 60 14.80 -4.38 -2.43
N ARG A 61 15.68 -4.81 -1.52
CA ARG A 61 17.14 -4.65 -1.66
C ARG A 61 17.73 -5.56 -2.71
N ALA A 62 17.26 -6.81 -2.79
CA ALA A 62 17.66 -7.73 -3.84
C ALA A 62 17.23 -7.20 -5.21
N ALA A 63 15.98 -6.72 -5.33
CA ALA A 63 15.48 -6.06 -6.53
C ALA A 63 16.31 -4.82 -6.90
N GLN A 64 16.60 -3.94 -5.95
CA GLN A 64 17.47 -2.78 -6.18
C GLN A 64 18.86 -3.18 -6.69
N PHE A 65 19.44 -4.24 -6.11
CA PHE A 65 20.73 -4.74 -6.57
C PHE A 65 20.65 -5.24 -8.01
N ILE A 66 19.64 -6.05 -8.35
CA ILE A 66 19.45 -6.52 -9.73
C ILE A 66 19.28 -5.34 -10.68
N GLU A 67 18.48 -4.35 -10.30
CA GLU A 67 18.24 -3.15 -11.12
C GLU A 67 19.54 -2.37 -11.39
N ASN A 68 20.34 -2.11 -10.36
CA ASN A 68 21.59 -1.36 -10.49
C ASN A 68 22.68 -2.10 -11.30
N PHE A 69 22.75 -3.43 -11.19
CA PHE A 69 23.85 -4.22 -11.76
C PHE A 69 23.49 -4.97 -13.05
N LYS A 70 22.19 -5.20 -13.32
CA LYS A 70 21.69 -5.96 -14.49
C LYS A 70 20.63 -5.20 -15.30
N HIS A 71 20.25 -4.00 -14.88
CA HIS A 71 19.17 -3.18 -15.41
C HIS A 71 17.75 -3.64 -15.05
N ARG A 72 16.84 -2.66 -15.06
CA ARG A 72 15.41 -2.80 -14.80
C ARG A 72 14.74 -3.90 -15.63
N LYS A 73 15.05 -3.99 -16.93
CA LYS A 73 14.50 -5.02 -17.83
C LYS A 73 14.79 -6.44 -17.37
N SER A 74 15.96 -6.68 -16.75
CA SER A 74 16.32 -7.99 -16.19
C SER A 74 15.47 -8.31 -14.96
N LEU A 75 15.24 -7.31 -14.09
CA LEU A 75 14.36 -7.46 -12.94
C LEU A 75 12.92 -7.79 -13.38
N VAL A 76 12.39 -7.06 -14.36
CA VAL A 76 11.06 -7.31 -14.95
C VAL A 76 10.98 -8.73 -15.53
N SER A 77 12.00 -9.20 -16.25
CA SER A 77 12.03 -10.58 -16.79
C SER A 77 11.95 -11.62 -15.68
N VAL A 78 12.73 -11.46 -14.61
CA VAL A 78 12.74 -12.40 -13.48
C VAL A 78 11.41 -12.36 -12.72
N MET A 79 10.80 -11.19 -12.58
CA MET A 79 9.45 -11.04 -11.99
C MET A 79 8.39 -11.74 -12.86
N ASN A 80 8.44 -11.57 -14.18
CA ASN A 80 7.55 -12.27 -15.10
C ASN A 80 7.68 -13.79 -14.95
N GLU A 81 8.90 -14.33 -14.85
CA GLU A 81 9.12 -15.76 -14.60
C GLU A 81 8.54 -16.20 -13.24
N ALA A 82 8.77 -15.43 -12.17
CA ALA A 82 8.29 -15.75 -10.83
C ALA A 82 6.76 -15.82 -10.72
N PHE A 83 6.05 -15.06 -11.56
CA PHE A 83 4.59 -15.03 -11.60
C PHE A 83 4.02 -15.69 -12.86
N ALA A 84 4.80 -16.52 -13.56
CA ALA A 84 4.37 -17.13 -14.82
C ALA A 84 3.12 -18.02 -14.72
N MET A 85 2.93 -18.63 -13.56
CA MET A 85 1.78 -19.48 -13.27
C MET A 85 0.76 -18.73 -12.42
N THR A 86 -0.51 -18.80 -12.82
CA THR A 86 -1.64 -18.27 -12.07
C THR A 86 -2.20 -19.37 -11.17
N SER A 87 -2.44 -19.05 -9.90
CA SER A 87 -3.09 -20.00 -8.97
C SER A 87 -4.59 -20.06 -9.22
N THR A 88 -5.24 -21.19 -8.92
CA THR A 88 -6.70 -21.29 -9.00
C THR A 88 -7.33 -20.42 -7.91
N PRO A 89 -8.21 -19.46 -8.25
CA PRO A 89 -8.82 -18.58 -7.26
C PRO A 89 -9.59 -19.35 -6.19
N SER A 90 -9.28 -19.09 -4.91
CA SER A 90 -10.00 -19.67 -3.78
C SER A 90 -11.47 -19.21 -3.69
N ALA A 91 -12.27 -19.89 -2.86
CA ALA A 91 -13.66 -19.49 -2.59
C ALA A 91 -13.78 -18.04 -2.11
N LEU A 92 -12.78 -17.53 -1.36
CA LEU A 92 -12.76 -16.14 -0.91
C LEU A 92 -12.50 -15.17 -2.08
N HIS A 93 -11.58 -15.49 -3.00
CA HIS A 93 -11.40 -14.70 -4.23
C HIS A 93 -12.70 -14.65 -5.04
N CYS A 94 -13.38 -15.80 -5.16
CA CYS A 94 -14.67 -15.90 -5.84
C CYS A 94 -15.75 -15.03 -5.19
N ALA A 95 -15.85 -15.06 -3.86
CA ALA A 95 -16.81 -14.23 -3.13
C ALA A 95 -16.50 -12.74 -3.30
N LEU A 96 -15.23 -12.33 -3.14
CA LEU A 96 -14.81 -10.93 -3.29
C LEU A 96 -15.02 -10.39 -4.70
N ALA A 97 -14.77 -11.21 -5.72
CA ALA A 97 -15.04 -10.84 -7.11
C ALA A 97 -16.54 -10.79 -7.44
N ALA A 98 -17.40 -11.48 -6.69
CA ALA A 98 -18.85 -11.41 -6.86
C ALA A 98 -19.50 -10.26 -6.05
N ILE A 99 -18.86 -9.79 -4.99
CA ILE A 99 -19.36 -8.69 -4.18
C ILE A 99 -19.44 -7.42 -5.05
N GLY A 100 -20.58 -6.72 -5.00
CA GLY A 100 -20.82 -5.46 -5.71
C GLY A 100 -19.95 -4.28 -5.25
N ALA A 101 -18.84 -4.54 -4.57
CA ALA A 101 -17.84 -3.54 -4.25
C ALA A 101 -17.29 -2.96 -5.57
N GLY A 102 -17.41 -1.65 -5.71
CA GLY A 102 -16.85 -0.91 -6.84
C GLY A 102 -15.35 -0.68 -6.72
N LEU A 103 -14.71 -1.06 -5.61
CA LEU A 103 -13.25 -1.07 -5.47
C LEU A 103 -12.78 -2.27 -4.65
N VAL A 104 -11.81 -2.99 -5.19
CA VAL A 104 -10.97 -3.95 -4.47
C VAL A 104 -9.52 -3.56 -4.68
N VAL A 105 -8.75 -3.55 -3.60
CA VAL A 105 -7.32 -3.28 -3.67
C VAL A 105 -6.57 -4.59 -3.53
N ASP A 106 -5.77 -4.95 -4.53
CA ASP A 106 -4.97 -6.16 -4.57
C ASP A 106 -3.48 -5.81 -4.50
N ASN A 107 -2.87 -6.07 -3.34
CA ASN A 107 -1.51 -5.65 -3.02
C ASN A 107 -0.50 -6.78 -3.26
N TRP A 108 -0.65 -7.53 -4.34
CA TRP A 108 0.35 -8.49 -4.82
C TRP A 108 0.47 -8.51 -6.33
N TYR A 109 1.51 -9.16 -6.86
CA TYR A 109 1.86 -9.09 -8.28
C TYR A 109 1.22 -10.18 -9.15
N ASP A 110 0.66 -11.22 -8.53
CA ASP A 110 0.14 -12.37 -9.25
C ASP A 110 -1.20 -12.06 -9.95
N ASP A 111 -1.60 -12.99 -10.81
CA ASP A 111 -2.77 -12.85 -11.68
C ASP A 111 -4.02 -13.56 -11.13
N THR A 112 -4.03 -14.07 -9.89
CA THR A 112 -5.15 -14.85 -9.32
C THR A 112 -6.43 -14.02 -9.19
N SER A 113 -6.35 -12.82 -8.60
CA SER A 113 -7.51 -11.92 -8.53
C SER A 113 -7.95 -11.44 -9.92
N PRO A 114 -7.05 -10.91 -10.78
CA PRO A 114 -7.40 -10.56 -12.16
C PRO A 114 -8.08 -11.70 -12.94
N ALA A 115 -7.56 -12.92 -12.87
CA ALA A 115 -8.15 -14.09 -13.53
C ALA A 115 -9.56 -14.37 -13.03
N ARG A 116 -9.83 -14.22 -11.73
CA ARG A 116 -11.20 -14.36 -11.22
C ARG A 116 -12.13 -13.25 -11.71
N TRP A 117 -11.63 -12.03 -11.85
CA TRP A 117 -12.42 -10.87 -12.29
C TRP A 117 -12.85 -10.97 -13.75
N GLN A 118 -12.19 -11.80 -14.57
CA GLN A 118 -12.60 -12.06 -15.95
C GLN A 118 -14.00 -12.67 -16.11
N ALA A 119 -14.60 -13.23 -15.04
CA ALA A 119 -15.99 -13.67 -15.12
C ALA A 119 -17.02 -12.53 -14.95
N ARG A 120 -16.58 -11.29 -14.70
CA ARG A 120 -17.44 -10.11 -14.73
C ARG A 120 -17.70 -9.68 -16.18
N PRO A 121 -18.79 -8.94 -16.45
CA PRO A 121 -19.00 -8.33 -17.77
C PRO A 121 -17.80 -7.46 -18.18
N GLN A 122 -17.43 -7.53 -19.47
CA GLN A 122 -16.31 -6.82 -20.09
C GLN A 122 -16.30 -5.31 -19.77
N ASP A 123 -17.45 -4.64 -19.93
CA ASP A 123 -17.59 -3.20 -19.66
C ASP A 123 -17.88 -2.86 -18.19
N GLY A 124 -17.90 -3.88 -17.32
CA GLY A 124 -18.29 -3.75 -15.92
C GLY A 124 -17.15 -3.39 -14.97
N TRP A 125 -15.90 -3.48 -15.42
CA TRP A 125 -14.74 -3.23 -14.56
C TRP A 125 -13.48 -2.81 -15.32
N ALA A 126 -12.53 -2.24 -14.58
CA ALA A 126 -11.18 -1.94 -15.06
C ALA A 126 -10.13 -2.30 -14.01
N GLN A 127 -8.93 -2.64 -14.49
CA GLN A 127 -7.77 -2.84 -13.63
C GLN A 127 -6.94 -1.56 -13.60
N LEU A 128 -6.54 -1.14 -12.39
CA LEU A 128 -5.62 -0.02 -12.21
C LEU A 128 -4.30 -0.56 -11.67
N GLN A 129 -3.16 -0.11 -12.19
CA GLN A 129 -1.85 -0.53 -11.72
C GLN A 129 -0.99 0.67 -11.37
N GLY A 130 -0.22 0.56 -10.28
CA GLY A 130 0.88 1.50 -9.99
C GLY A 130 2.05 1.31 -10.93
N LEU A 131 2.72 2.40 -11.28
CA LEU A 131 3.84 2.44 -12.22
C LEU A 131 5.12 2.93 -11.53
N SER A 132 6.24 2.28 -11.85
CA SER A 132 7.58 2.73 -11.42
C SER A 132 8.01 3.98 -12.19
N GLN A 133 8.61 4.97 -11.50
CA GLN A 133 9.14 6.15 -12.18
C GLN A 133 10.43 5.85 -12.96
N ALA A 134 11.06 4.70 -12.72
CA ALA A 134 12.17 4.23 -13.55
C ALA A 134 11.74 3.88 -14.98
N GLU A 135 10.45 3.55 -15.19
CA GLU A 135 9.89 3.15 -16.49
C GLU A 135 8.88 4.18 -17.02
N HIS A 136 8.17 4.88 -16.13
CA HIS A 136 7.05 5.77 -16.45
C HIS A 136 7.19 7.12 -15.73
N PHE A 137 8.26 7.84 -16.02
CA PHE A 137 8.53 9.13 -15.38
C PHE A 137 7.36 10.11 -15.51
N GLY A 138 6.87 10.62 -14.39
CA GLY A 138 5.73 11.54 -14.29
C GLY A 138 4.36 10.86 -14.29
N HIS A 139 4.27 9.56 -14.55
CA HIS A 139 3.03 8.79 -14.58
C HIS A 139 3.04 7.73 -13.48
N TRP A 140 2.08 7.80 -12.56
CA TRP A 140 2.07 6.94 -11.36
C TRP A 140 1.16 5.74 -11.47
N PHE A 141 0.21 5.76 -12.41
CA PHE A 141 -0.75 4.69 -12.59
C PHE A 141 -1.18 4.58 -14.06
N ALA A 142 -1.58 3.38 -14.45
CA ALA A 142 -2.25 3.09 -15.72
C ALA A 142 -3.58 2.38 -15.46
N ALA A 143 -4.52 2.54 -16.39
CA ALA A 143 -5.80 1.85 -16.39
C ALA A 143 -5.88 0.88 -17.57
N TYR A 144 -6.46 -0.28 -17.33
CA TYR A 144 -6.62 -1.33 -18.33
C TYR A 144 -8.07 -1.82 -18.36
N SER A 145 -8.60 -2.07 -19.56
CA SER A 145 -9.90 -2.71 -19.75
C SER A 145 -9.90 -4.15 -19.23
N ALA A 146 -11.07 -4.79 -19.18
CA ALA A 146 -11.18 -6.21 -18.86
C ALA A 146 -10.32 -7.10 -19.79
N ASP A 147 -10.24 -6.76 -21.08
CA ASP A 147 -9.37 -7.42 -22.07
C ASP A 147 -7.87 -7.10 -21.91
N GLY A 148 -7.50 -6.23 -20.96
CA GLY A 148 -6.12 -5.82 -20.72
C GLY A 148 -5.59 -4.73 -21.67
N ALA A 149 -6.47 -4.10 -22.46
CA ALA A 149 -6.09 -2.96 -23.31
C ALA A 149 -5.84 -1.72 -22.44
N LEU A 150 -4.77 -0.97 -22.75
CA LEU A 150 -4.49 0.30 -22.08
C LEU A 150 -5.62 1.29 -22.38
N LEU A 151 -6.10 1.97 -21.34
CA LEU A 151 -7.11 3.02 -21.43
C LEU A 151 -6.44 4.40 -21.35
N ASP A 152 -6.94 5.35 -22.14
CA ASP A 152 -6.47 6.73 -22.13
C ASP A 152 -6.76 7.46 -20.80
N ALA A 153 -7.76 6.99 -20.05
CA ALA A 153 -8.14 7.54 -18.77
C ALA A 153 -8.69 6.46 -17.84
N VAL A 154 -8.62 6.74 -16.54
CA VAL A 154 -9.28 5.92 -15.50
C VAL A 154 -10.79 6.07 -15.64
N PRO A 155 -11.55 4.96 -15.74
CA PRO A 155 -13.01 5.03 -15.83
C PRO A 155 -13.64 5.75 -14.64
N ALA A 156 -14.61 6.62 -14.92
CA ALA A 156 -15.35 7.37 -13.89
C ALA A 156 -16.40 6.52 -13.16
N SER A 157 -16.78 5.38 -13.73
CA SER A 157 -17.79 4.46 -13.20
C SER A 157 -17.36 3.01 -13.43
N GLY A 158 -18.11 2.07 -12.86
CA GLY A 158 -17.79 0.65 -12.88
C GLY A 158 -16.94 0.22 -11.68
N ALA A 159 -16.60 -1.07 -11.64
CA ALA A 159 -15.77 -1.62 -10.58
C ALA A 159 -14.27 -1.49 -10.90
N LEU A 160 -13.46 -1.28 -9.87
CA LEU A 160 -12.02 -1.12 -10.00
C LEU A 160 -11.29 -2.23 -9.24
N LEU A 161 -10.40 -2.94 -9.93
CA LEU A 161 -9.38 -3.78 -9.31
C LEU A 161 -8.08 -2.99 -9.29
N TYR A 162 -7.74 -2.42 -8.14
CA TYR A 162 -6.56 -1.57 -7.99
C TYR A 162 -5.37 -2.36 -7.45
N LYS A 163 -4.28 -2.43 -8.21
CA LYS A 163 -3.00 -3.02 -7.83
C LYS A 163 -1.95 -1.92 -7.59
N PRO A 164 -1.85 -1.37 -6.36
CA PRO A 164 -1.04 -0.17 -6.07
C PRO A 164 0.46 -0.37 -6.30
N ILE A 165 0.94 -1.62 -6.24
CA ILE A 165 2.35 -1.96 -6.48
C ILE A 165 2.57 -2.56 -7.89
N GLY A 166 1.56 -2.48 -8.75
CA GLY A 166 1.58 -3.09 -10.07
C GLY A 166 1.22 -4.59 -10.07
N GLY A 167 1.42 -5.24 -11.21
CA GLY A 167 1.11 -6.64 -11.44
C GLY A 167 1.75 -7.18 -12.72
N ARG A 168 1.76 -8.51 -12.85
CA ARG A 168 2.26 -9.19 -14.05
C ARG A 168 1.39 -8.89 -15.28
N ALA A 169 0.11 -9.27 -15.28
CA ALA A 169 -0.78 -8.97 -16.39
C ALA A 169 -1.47 -7.61 -16.17
N PRO A 170 -1.72 -6.80 -17.22
CA PRO A 170 -1.43 -7.10 -18.63
C PRO A 170 -0.05 -6.61 -19.12
N ALA A 171 0.64 -5.73 -18.37
CA ALA A 171 1.77 -4.97 -18.90
C ALA A 171 3.09 -5.12 -18.12
N SER A 172 3.17 -6.03 -17.15
CA SER A 172 4.37 -6.29 -16.34
C SER A 172 4.87 -5.07 -15.56
N ASN A 173 3.95 -4.30 -14.96
CA ASN A 173 4.32 -3.16 -14.13
C ASN A 173 4.67 -3.64 -12.73
N TYR A 174 5.86 -3.30 -12.22
CA TYR A 174 6.29 -3.75 -10.90
C TYR A 174 6.84 -2.58 -10.07
N LEU A 175 6.33 -2.36 -8.86
CA LEU A 175 6.97 -1.47 -7.87
C LEU A 175 7.58 -2.35 -6.78
N VAL A 176 8.87 -2.69 -6.92
CA VAL A 176 9.51 -3.74 -6.11
C VAL A 176 10.87 -3.34 -5.53
N SER A 177 11.61 -2.41 -6.15
CA SER A 177 12.93 -1.99 -5.66
C SER A 177 12.82 -0.99 -4.50
N ASP A 178 13.93 -0.75 -3.78
CA ASP A 178 13.95 0.28 -2.73
C ASP A 178 13.64 1.68 -3.31
N SER A 179 14.14 2.01 -4.51
CA SER A 179 13.84 3.27 -5.19
C SER A 179 12.36 3.42 -5.52
N ASP A 180 11.72 2.37 -6.05
CA ASP A 180 10.27 2.37 -6.34
C ASP A 180 9.46 2.78 -5.10
N PHE A 181 9.75 2.17 -3.95
CA PHE A 181 9.02 2.46 -2.72
C PHE A 181 9.36 3.84 -2.14
N VAL A 182 10.61 4.30 -2.25
CA VAL A 182 11.00 5.65 -1.80
C VAL A 182 10.24 6.71 -2.59
N GLU A 183 10.20 6.59 -3.92
CA GLU A 183 9.48 7.51 -4.81
C GLU A 183 7.99 7.59 -4.50
N VAL A 184 7.34 6.42 -4.36
CA VAL A 184 5.92 6.38 -3.97
C VAL A 184 5.74 7.00 -2.59
N MET A 185 6.58 6.69 -1.61
CA MET A 185 6.47 7.20 -0.25
C MET A 185 6.66 8.72 -0.15
N THR A 186 7.48 9.32 -1.02
CA THR A 186 7.68 10.78 -1.04
C THR A 186 6.47 11.52 -1.60
N GLU A 187 5.77 10.94 -2.56
CA GLU A 187 4.65 11.59 -3.27
C GLU A 187 3.28 11.24 -2.68
N ILE A 188 3.17 10.12 -1.94
CA ILE A 188 1.88 9.66 -1.42
C ILE A 188 1.30 10.56 -0.34
N ASP A 189 2.13 11.38 0.34
CA ASP A 189 1.64 12.34 1.33
C ASP A 189 0.72 13.40 0.65
N ILE A 190 0.96 13.75 -0.63
CA ILE A 190 0.07 14.62 -1.43
C ILE A 190 -0.90 13.85 -2.35
N GLN A 191 -0.99 12.53 -2.18
CA GLN A 191 -1.92 11.63 -2.89
C GLN A 191 -1.67 11.44 -4.40
N THR A 192 -0.61 12.01 -4.98
CA THR A 192 -0.31 11.93 -6.42
C THR A 192 -0.30 10.50 -6.98
N PRO A 193 0.29 9.49 -6.29
CA PRO A 193 0.35 8.14 -6.83
C PRO A 193 -1.00 7.40 -6.82
N ILE A 194 -2.03 7.93 -6.16
CA ILE A 194 -3.32 7.26 -6.02
C ILE A 194 -4.27 7.77 -7.10
N PRO A 195 -4.83 6.90 -7.96
CA PRO A 195 -5.78 7.31 -8.98
C PRO A 195 -6.95 8.13 -8.41
N PRO A 196 -7.36 9.26 -9.03
CA PRO A 196 -8.45 10.10 -8.52
C PRO A 196 -9.75 9.33 -8.26
N ALA A 197 -10.11 8.37 -9.12
CA ALA A 197 -11.26 7.50 -8.93
C ALA A 197 -11.16 6.68 -7.64
N VAL A 198 -9.97 6.15 -7.32
CA VAL A 198 -9.71 5.43 -6.06
C VAL A 198 -9.80 6.36 -4.86
N GLN A 199 -9.31 7.60 -4.98
CA GLN A 199 -9.43 8.61 -3.92
C GLN A 199 -10.89 8.95 -3.62
N ALA A 200 -11.70 9.15 -4.66
CA ALA A 200 -13.13 9.38 -4.53
C ALA A 200 -13.84 8.18 -3.91
N TRP A 201 -13.52 6.96 -4.37
CA TRP A 201 -14.15 5.74 -3.88
C TRP A 201 -13.88 5.50 -2.40
N ARG A 202 -12.64 5.69 -1.93
CA ARG A 202 -12.28 5.44 -0.53
C ARG A 202 -12.81 6.47 0.47
N SER A 203 -13.29 7.61 0.01
CA SER A 203 -13.83 8.64 0.90
C SER A 203 -15.03 8.11 1.68
N GLY A 204 -15.02 8.27 3.01
CA GLY A 204 -16.10 7.82 3.90
C GLY A 204 -16.20 6.31 4.12
N ARG A 205 -15.33 5.49 3.51
CA ARG A 205 -15.37 4.02 3.59
C ARG A 205 -14.28 3.46 4.51
N SER A 206 -14.53 2.27 5.04
CA SER A 206 -13.54 1.53 5.85
C SER A 206 -12.78 0.52 4.99
N PHE A 207 -11.61 0.05 5.45
CA PHE A 207 -10.85 -1.01 4.78
C PHE A 207 -10.92 -2.33 5.57
N LEU A 208 -10.97 -3.46 4.86
CA LEU A 208 -10.81 -4.80 5.41
C LEU A 208 -9.53 -5.41 4.85
N PHE A 209 -8.53 -5.59 5.70
CA PHE A 209 -7.25 -6.18 5.34
C PHE A 209 -7.31 -7.70 5.47
N LEU A 210 -7.00 -8.41 4.38
CA LEU A 210 -7.04 -9.87 4.28
C LEU A 210 -5.71 -10.37 3.72
N GLY A 211 -5.15 -11.44 4.28
CA GLY A 211 -3.91 -12.04 3.75
C GLY A 211 -2.65 -11.20 3.99
N PHE A 212 -2.59 -10.43 5.07
CA PHE A 212 -1.38 -9.76 5.52
C PHE A 212 -0.76 -10.52 6.67
N GLU A 213 0.53 -10.79 6.59
CA GLU A 213 1.28 -11.32 7.74
C GLU A 213 1.30 -10.27 8.87
N ARG A 214 1.26 -10.73 10.12
CA ARG A 214 1.21 -9.91 11.35
C ARG A 214 2.42 -8.97 11.55
N ARG A 215 3.34 -8.91 10.59
CA ARG A 215 4.57 -8.11 10.63
C ARG A 215 4.86 -7.38 9.32
N ASP A 216 3.86 -7.17 8.47
CA ASP A 216 4.08 -6.43 7.22
C ASP A 216 3.84 -4.93 7.42
N ASP A 217 4.92 -4.17 7.65
CA ASP A 217 4.90 -2.70 7.71
C ASP A 217 4.43 -2.06 6.38
N ARG A 218 4.21 -2.86 5.32
CA ARG A 218 3.65 -2.47 4.00
C ARG A 218 2.18 -2.07 4.03
N GLY A 219 1.42 -2.41 5.08
CA GLY A 219 0.01 -1.99 5.23
C GLY A 219 -0.23 -0.47 5.34
N ARG A 220 0.83 0.35 5.34
CA ARG A 220 0.75 1.81 5.43
C ARG A 220 0.45 2.53 4.11
N ILE A 221 0.65 1.88 2.95
CA ILE A 221 0.62 2.57 1.66
C ILE A 221 -0.81 2.97 1.24
N ALA A 222 -1.86 2.31 1.74
CA ALA A 222 -3.24 2.66 1.38
C ALA A 222 -4.00 3.51 2.42
N GLY A 223 -3.54 3.49 3.67
CA GLY A 223 -4.16 4.18 4.80
C GLY A 223 -3.50 5.51 5.07
N GLY A 224 -3.67 6.49 4.17
CA GLY A 224 -3.16 7.86 4.35
C GLY A 224 -3.82 8.57 5.54
N ARG A 225 -3.38 8.28 6.77
CA ARG A 225 -3.49 9.14 7.96
C ARG A 225 -2.32 8.85 8.90
N ARG A 226 -1.34 9.77 8.94
CA ARG A 226 -0.39 9.87 10.06
C ARG A 226 -1.18 10.29 11.31
N GLY A 227 -1.65 9.32 12.09
CA GLY A 227 -2.07 9.57 13.46
C GLY A 227 -0.86 10.07 14.25
N HIS A 228 -0.79 11.38 14.50
CA HIS A 228 0.16 11.99 15.41
C HIS A 228 -0.02 11.32 16.79
N ARG A 229 0.84 10.36 17.13
CA ARG A 229 0.98 9.89 18.51
C ARG A 229 1.52 11.08 19.32
N ARG A 230 0.62 11.90 19.85
CA ARG A 230 0.95 12.78 20.99
C ARG A 230 1.41 11.84 22.10
N ARG A 231 2.71 11.85 22.40
CA ARG A 231 3.24 11.28 23.64
C ARG A 231 2.64 12.11 24.79
N GLY A 232 1.48 11.69 25.28
CA GLY A 232 0.93 12.20 26.53
C GLY A 232 1.81 11.70 27.66
N ALA A 233 2.78 12.52 28.07
CA ALA A 233 3.48 12.35 29.33
C ALA A 233 2.51 12.76 30.46
N THR A 234 1.73 11.81 30.96
CA THR A 234 1.01 11.95 32.22
C THR A 234 2.00 11.70 33.36
N ARG A 235 2.57 12.78 33.93
CA ARG A 235 3.09 12.77 35.30
C ARG A 235 1.94 13.20 36.23
N PRO A 236 1.62 12.44 37.28
CA PRO A 236 0.55 12.83 38.20
C PRO A 236 1.01 14.01 39.07
N ARG A 237 0.14 15.03 39.17
CA ARG A 237 0.23 16.10 40.16
C ARG A 237 -0.07 15.50 41.54
N ALA A 238 0.92 15.42 42.41
CA ALA A 238 0.72 15.33 43.85
C ALA A 238 0.81 16.74 44.44
N GLY A 239 -0.23 17.16 45.13
CA GLY A 239 -0.31 18.45 45.79
C GLY A 239 0.43 18.51 47.12
N ALA A 240 0.72 19.75 47.49
CA ALA A 240 0.95 20.29 48.83
C ALA A 240 2.06 19.67 49.70
N ARG A 241 3.09 20.47 49.96
CA ARG A 241 3.55 20.78 51.33
C ARG A 241 4.33 22.09 51.36
N THR A 242 3.88 22.94 52.27
CA THR A 242 4.44 24.16 52.83
C THR A 242 5.84 23.95 53.39
N ALA A 243 6.74 24.91 53.16
CA ALA A 243 7.80 25.26 54.11
C ALA A 243 8.33 26.67 53.82
N CYS A 244 8.53 27.38 54.92
CA CYS A 244 8.88 28.78 55.07
C CYS A 244 10.41 29.00 55.02
N ALA A 245 10.80 30.27 54.77
CA ALA A 245 11.95 30.99 55.35
C ALA A 245 13.12 31.39 54.43
N GLY A 246 13.48 32.69 54.53
CA GLY A 246 14.82 33.27 54.30
C GLY A 246 14.98 34.06 52.98
N ARG A 247 14.56 35.34 52.87
CA ARG A 247 15.22 36.58 53.35
C ARG A 247 16.62 36.81 52.73
N PHE A 248 16.77 37.73 51.76
CA PHE A 248 17.68 38.91 51.85
C PHE A 248 17.63 39.88 50.63
N ARG A 249 17.44 41.18 50.96
CA ARG A 249 17.97 42.46 50.41
C ARG A 249 17.92 42.77 48.90
N ARG A 250 17.14 43.79 48.48
CA ARG A 250 17.38 45.27 48.45
C ARG A 250 18.28 45.75 47.29
N GLY A 251 17.74 46.66 46.49
CA GLY A 251 18.46 47.53 45.54
C GLY A 251 17.57 47.96 44.36
N HIS A 252 16.61 48.86 44.55
CA HIS A 252 16.65 50.31 44.25
C HIS A 252 16.63 50.73 42.76
N ARG A 253 15.63 51.58 42.46
CA ARG A 253 15.54 52.68 41.45
C ARG A 253 15.33 52.24 39.99
N SER A 254 14.21 52.54 39.32
CA SER A 254 13.52 53.82 39.00
C SER A 254 13.87 54.35 37.60
N ALA A 255 12.81 54.83 36.92
CA ALA A 255 12.72 55.64 35.69
C ALA A 255 12.71 54.83 34.37
N ARG A 256 11.59 54.72 33.63
CA ARG A 256 10.79 55.71 32.85
C ARG A 256 11.60 56.47 31.79
N ALA A 257 11.29 56.18 30.53
CA ALA A 257 10.96 57.09 29.40
C ALA A 257 11.41 56.40 28.09
N ARG A 258 10.49 55.95 27.24
CA ARG A 258 9.88 56.71 26.11
C ARG A 258 10.92 57.41 25.23
N GLY A 259 11.02 56.96 23.98
CA GLY A 259 11.73 57.67 22.91
C GLY A 259 11.88 56.78 21.69
N ARG A 260 11.17 57.15 20.62
CA ARG A 260 11.01 56.45 19.33
C ARG A 260 12.09 56.98 18.33
N PRO A 261 12.09 56.58 17.05
CA PRO A 261 13.28 56.06 16.36
C PRO A 261 13.92 57.06 15.37
N CYS A 262 15.04 56.64 14.80
CA CYS A 262 15.34 56.77 13.37
C CYS A 262 15.74 55.38 12.86
#